data_AF-A0A260RPI9-F1
#
_entry.id   AF-A0A260RPI9-F1
#
_cell.length_a   1.000
_cell.length_b   1.000
_cell.length_c   1.000
_cell.angle_alpha   90.00
_cell.angle_beta   90.00
_cell.angle_gamma   90.00
#
_symmetry.space_group_name_H-M   'P 1'
#
loop_
_entity.id
_entity.type
_entity.pdbx_description
1 polymer ?
#
loop_
_entity_poly.entity_id
_entity_poly.type
_entity_poly.pdbx_seq_one_letter_code
_entity_poly.pdbx_strand_id
1 'polypeptide(L)'
;MTSTRTESTQCDWQSTLFDDCALPGCALPVAVPGEVCQSCRTAFGDMLNVRTDGPDREPGQVRADLAARDASAREQYRVQAATVAAVQQVSPRKRNQICWLCEERRTCTSTGGRWECADCQNLPS
;
A
#
# COMPACT_ATOMS: atom_id res chain seq x y z
N MET A 1 31.68 -5.55 -42.02
CA MET A 1 30.28 -6.01 -42.07
C MET A 1 29.79 -6.09 -40.64
N THR A 2 29.15 -5.03 -40.17
CA THR A 2 28.67 -4.91 -38.79
C THR A 2 27.17 -4.75 -38.87
N SER A 3 26.44 -5.81 -38.51
CA SER A 3 24.98 -5.86 -38.50
C SER A 3 24.43 -4.79 -37.56
N THR A 4 23.71 -3.83 -38.12
CA THR A 4 22.91 -2.87 -37.37
C THR A 4 21.77 -3.60 -36.68
N ARG A 5 21.78 -3.57 -35.34
CA ARG A 5 20.69 -4.00 -34.47
C ARG A 5 19.48 -3.11 -34.77
N THR A 6 18.44 -3.68 -35.38
CA THR A 6 17.14 -3.02 -35.53
C THR A 6 16.56 -2.83 -34.13
N GLU A 7 16.71 -1.64 -33.56
CA GLU A 7 15.87 -1.20 -32.44
C GLU A 7 14.44 -1.12 -32.96
N SER A 8 13.65 -2.13 -32.60
CA SER A 8 12.20 -2.06 -32.69
C SER A 8 11.72 -0.95 -31.77
N THR A 9 11.57 0.25 -32.31
CA THR A 9 10.80 1.33 -31.72
C THR A 9 9.39 0.79 -31.53
N GLN A 10 9.08 0.31 -30.34
CA GLN A 10 7.73 -0.03 -29.94
C GLN A 10 6.94 1.28 -30.00
N CYS A 11 6.15 1.43 -31.05
CA CYS A 11 5.46 2.68 -31.31
C CYS A 11 4.39 2.91 -30.23
N ASP A 12 4.48 4.06 -29.58
CA ASP A 12 3.65 4.53 -28.46
C ASP A 12 2.17 4.83 -28.83
N TRP A 13 1.71 4.41 -30.02
CA TRP A 13 0.34 4.67 -30.50
C TRP A 13 -0.69 3.74 -29.88
N GLN A 14 -0.29 2.60 -29.29
CA GLN A 14 -1.21 1.75 -28.54
C GLN A 14 -1.71 2.44 -27.27
N SER A 15 -0.91 3.37 -26.72
CA SER A 15 -1.18 4.09 -25.48
C SER A 15 -2.30 5.14 -25.61
N THR A 16 -2.75 5.47 -26.82
CA THR A 16 -3.79 6.49 -27.08
C THR A 16 -5.11 5.92 -27.61
N LEU A 17 -5.20 4.62 -27.89
CA LEU A 17 -6.41 3.98 -28.44
C LEU A 17 -7.36 3.46 -27.36
N PHE A 18 -6.86 3.22 -26.15
CA PHE A 18 -7.62 2.62 -25.06
C PHE A 18 -7.43 3.43 -23.79
N ASP A 19 -8.50 3.54 -23.01
CA ASP A 19 -8.46 4.13 -21.68
C ASP A 19 -8.18 3.06 -20.62
N ASP A 20 -7.72 3.49 -19.45
CA ASP A 20 -7.64 2.62 -18.28
C ASP A 20 -9.05 2.31 -17.75
N CYS A 21 -9.25 1.08 -17.27
CA CYS A 21 -10.44 0.68 -16.55
C CYS A 21 -10.82 1.70 -15.46
N ALA A 22 -12.10 2.04 -15.36
CA ALA A 22 -12.61 3.07 -14.44
C ALA A 22 -12.44 2.74 -12.94
N LEU A 23 -12.19 1.46 -12.60
CA LEU A 23 -11.92 1.07 -11.22
C LEU A 23 -10.50 1.47 -10.77
N PRO A 24 -10.36 2.22 -9.66
CA PRO A 24 -9.07 2.59 -9.12
C PRO A 24 -8.17 1.38 -8.87
N GLY A 25 -6.92 1.45 -9.33
CA GLY A 25 -5.93 0.38 -9.17
C GLY A 25 -5.97 -0.71 -10.25
N CYS A 26 -6.90 -0.66 -11.20
CA CYS A 26 -6.90 -1.51 -12.39
C CYS A 26 -6.32 -0.75 -13.59
N ALA A 27 -5.34 -1.34 -14.28
CA ALA A 27 -4.73 -0.78 -15.49
C ALA A 27 -5.10 -1.58 -16.76
N LEU A 28 -6.17 -2.40 -16.70
CA LEU A 28 -6.63 -3.12 -17.88
C LEU A 28 -7.28 -2.15 -18.87
N PRO A 29 -6.95 -2.25 -20.16
CA PRO A 29 -7.48 -1.33 -21.16
C PRO A 29 -8.97 -1.55 -21.39
N VAL A 30 -9.70 -0.47 -21.63
CA VAL A 30 -11.11 -0.44 -22.03
C VAL A 30 -11.28 0.41 -23.29
N ALA A 31 -12.28 0.06 -24.10
CA ALA A 31 -12.54 0.72 -25.38
C ALA A 31 -13.31 2.04 -25.23
N VAL A 32 -14.07 2.19 -24.15
CA VAL A 32 -14.86 3.39 -23.87
C VAL A 32 -14.42 3.97 -22.53
N PRO A 33 -14.03 5.26 -22.47
CA PRO A 33 -13.66 5.89 -21.21
C PRO A 33 -14.80 5.80 -20.20
N GLY A 34 -14.45 5.43 -18.96
CA GLY A 34 -15.42 5.23 -17.88
C GLY A 34 -15.99 3.81 -17.79
N GLU A 35 -15.68 2.91 -18.71
CA GLU A 35 -16.04 1.50 -18.57
C GLU A 35 -15.19 0.75 -17.54
N VAL A 36 -15.81 -0.26 -16.93
CA VAL A 36 -15.13 -1.23 -16.05
C VAL A 36 -14.79 -2.48 -16.86
N CYS A 37 -13.55 -2.95 -16.85
CA CYS A 37 -13.14 -4.12 -17.63
C CYS A 37 -13.90 -5.42 -17.22
N GLN A 38 -13.92 -6.42 -18.11
CA GLN A 38 -14.73 -7.64 -17.92
C GLN A 38 -14.36 -8.42 -16.65
N SER A 39 -13.08 -8.50 -16.30
CA SER A 39 -12.62 -9.20 -15.10
C SER A 39 -13.19 -8.55 -13.84
N CYS A 40 -13.15 -7.22 -13.76
CA CYS A 40 -13.73 -6.46 -12.67
C CYS A 40 -15.26 -6.55 -12.63
N ARG A 41 -15.94 -6.52 -13.78
CA ARG A 41 -17.39 -6.75 -13.85
C ARG A 41 -17.77 -8.10 -13.27
N THR A 42 -17.05 -9.16 -13.63
CA THR A 42 -17.28 -10.51 -13.09
C THR A 42 -16.97 -10.60 -11.60
N ALA A 43 -15.89 -9.98 -11.14
CA ALA A 43 -15.45 -10.07 -9.75
C ALA A 43 -16.37 -9.31 -8.78
N PHE A 44 -16.84 -8.12 -9.17
CA PHE A 44 -17.60 -7.23 -8.30
C PHE A 44 -19.11 -7.27 -8.56
N GLY A 45 -19.57 -7.64 -9.76
CA GLY A 45 -20.98 -7.83 -10.09
C GLY A 45 -21.87 -6.69 -9.58
N ASP A 46 -22.85 -7.04 -8.76
CA ASP A 46 -23.85 -6.12 -8.18
C ASP A 46 -23.27 -5.09 -7.19
N MET A 47 -22.02 -5.25 -6.76
CA MET A 47 -21.34 -4.24 -5.94
C MET A 47 -20.95 -3.01 -6.76
N LEU A 48 -20.89 -3.12 -8.10
CA LEU A 48 -20.62 -2.00 -8.98
C LEU A 48 -21.88 -1.16 -9.17
N ASN A 49 -21.84 0.07 -8.67
CA ASN A 49 -22.90 1.05 -8.88
C ASN A 49 -22.39 2.17 -9.77
N VAL A 50 -22.98 2.28 -10.97
CA VAL A 50 -22.73 3.42 -11.85
C VAL A 50 -23.47 4.60 -11.25
N ARG A 51 -22.71 5.63 -10.86
CA ARG A 51 -23.31 6.90 -10.42
C ARG A 51 -23.78 7.65 -11.64
N THR A 52 -25.10 7.72 -11.81
CA THR A 52 -25.74 8.56 -12.83
C THR A 52 -26.14 9.92 -12.28
N ASP A 53 -25.92 10.16 -10.98
CA ASP A 53 -26.22 11.38 -10.26
C ASP A 53 -24.95 12.21 -10.00
N GLY A 54 -25.02 13.51 -10.30
CA GLY A 54 -23.97 14.48 -10.02
C GLY A 54 -23.47 15.22 -11.27
N PRO A 55 -22.60 16.23 -11.09
CA PRO A 55 -21.99 16.92 -12.21
C PRO A 55 -21.04 15.98 -12.94
N ASP A 56 -21.06 16.02 -14.27
CA ASP A 56 -20.06 15.36 -15.10
C ASP A 56 -18.67 15.84 -14.67
N ARG A 57 -17.77 14.88 -14.44
CA ARG A 57 -16.38 15.15 -14.09
C ARG A 57 -15.51 14.66 -15.22
N GLU A 58 -14.59 15.51 -15.65
CA GLU A 58 -13.59 15.11 -16.64
C GLU A 58 -12.71 14.00 -16.07
N PRO A 59 -12.36 12.95 -16.84
CA PRO A 59 -11.53 11.84 -16.37
C PRO A 59 -10.21 12.29 -15.71
N GLY A 60 -9.60 13.35 -16.23
CA GLY A 60 -8.38 13.96 -15.67
C GLY A 60 -8.59 14.55 -14.27
N GLN A 61 -9.76 15.14 -13.99
CA GLN A 61 -10.09 15.69 -12.67
C GLN A 61 -10.26 14.57 -11.64
N VAL A 62 -10.94 13.48 -12.02
CA VAL A 62 -11.10 12.31 -11.15
C VAL A 62 -9.74 11.70 -10.81
N ARG A 63 -8.86 11.56 -11.80
CA ARG A 63 -7.49 11.06 -11.60
C ARG A 63 -6.69 11.95 -10.65
N ALA A 64 -6.78 13.27 -10.80
CA ALA A 64 -6.11 14.24 -9.93
C ALA A 64 -6.64 14.17 -8.48
N ASP A 65 -7.96 14.12 -8.30
CA ASP A 65 -8.61 14.00 -6.99
C ASP A 65 -8.17 12.73 -6.25
N LEU A 66 -8.16 11.59 -6.96
CA LEU A 66 -7.72 10.32 -6.39
C LEU A 66 -6.22 10.35 -6.02
N ALA A 67 -5.37 10.90 -6.90
CA ALA A 67 -3.95 11.04 -6.62
C ALA A 67 -3.68 11.92 -5.39
N ALA A 68 -4.44 13.01 -5.22
CA ALA A 68 -4.35 13.88 -4.05
C ALA A 68 -4.78 13.15 -2.75
N ARG A 69 -5.88 12.40 -2.80
CA ARG A 69 -6.36 11.57 -1.68
C ARG A 69 -5.32 10.52 -1.29
N ASP A 70 -4.76 9.80 -2.27
CA ASP A 70 -3.73 8.79 -2.05
C ASP A 70 -2.45 9.39 -1.45
N ALA A 71 -2.02 10.56 -1.93
CA ALA A 71 -0.88 11.27 -1.38
C ALA A 71 -1.10 11.66 0.09
N SER A 72 -2.29 12.19 0.41
CA SER A 72 -2.67 12.53 1.78
C SER A 72 -2.67 11.30 2.69
N ALA A 73 -3.26 10.19 2.24
CA ALA A 73 -3.29 8.94 3.01
C ALA A 73 -1.87 8.41 3.28
N ARG A 74 -1.00 8.39 2.26
CA ARG A 74 0.41 7.98 2.42
C ARG A 74 1.14 8.83 3.45
N GLU A 75 0.91 10.15 3.44
CA GLU A 75 1.53 11.05 4.41
C GLU A 75 1.05 10.80 5.84
N GLN A 76 -0.26 10.63 6.04
CA GLN A 76 -0.82 10.29 7.35
C GLN A 76 -0.23 8.98 7.90
N TYR A 77 -0.09 7.95 7.05
CA TYR A 77 0.53 6.69 7.46
C TYR A 77 2.01 6.86 7.81
N ARG A 78 2.77 7.73 7.12
CA ARG A 78 4.16 8.04 7.51
C ARG A 78 4.24 8.69 8.88
N VAL A 79 3.39 9.69 9.14
CA VAL A 79 3.33 10.38 10.45
C VAL A 79 2.95 9.41 11.57
N GLN A 80 1.97 8.54 11.33
CA GLN A 80 1.57 7.51 12.30
C GLN A 80 2.72 6.52 12.56
N ALA A 81 3.39 6.04 11.52
CA ALA A 81 4.52 5.13 11.66
C ALA A 81 5.68 5.76 12.45
N ALA A 82 6.00 7.03 12.18
CA ALA A 82 7.01 7.77 12.94
C ALA A 82 6.63 7.93 14.41
N THR A 83 5.35 8.19 14.70
CA THR A 83 4.83 8.30 16.07
C THR A 83 4.96 6.97 16.82
N VAL A 84 4.55 5.86 16.18
CA VAL A 84 4.68 4.51 16.75
C VAL A 84 6.14 4.15 16.99
N ALA A 85 7.03 4.47 16.04
CA ALA A 85 8.47 4.26 16.19
C ALA A 85 9.04 5.06 17.38
N ALA A 86 8.67 6.33 17.52
CA ALA A 86 9.09 7.16 18.65
C ALA A 86 8.64 6.57 20.00
N VAL A 87 7.37 6.13 20.12
CA VAL A 87 6.86 5.46 21.33
C VAL A 87 7.64 4.17 21.63
N GLN A 88 7.98 3.41 20.60
CA GLN A 88 8.76 2.18 20.74
C GLN A 88 10.23 2.41 21.14
N GLN A 89 10.80 3.57 20.83
CA GLN A 89 12.15 3.96 21.28
C GLN A 89 12.15 4.41 22.74
N VAL A 90 11.09 5.09 23.18
CA VAL A 90 11.01 5.65 24.55
C VAL A 90 10.67 4.58 25.60
N SER A 91 9.91 3.54 25.25
CA SER A 91 9.59 2.46 26.19
C SER A 91 10.62 1.33 26.12
N PRO A 92 11.47 1.14 27.14
CA PRO A 92 12.31 -0.05 27.23
C PRO A 92 11.47 -1.31 27.49
N ARG A 93 10.15 -1.21 27.72
CA ARG A 93 9.24 -2.33 27.97
C ARG A 93 8.33 -2.60 26.75
N LYS A 94 8.34 -3.82 26.21
CA LYS A 94 7.52 -4.23 25.05
C LYS A 94 6.80 -5.55 25.31
N ARG A 95 5.59 -5.69 24.74
CA ARG A 95 4.80 -6.93 24.74
C ARG A 95 5.29 -7.88 23.64
N ASN A 96 4.96 -9.16 23.81
CA ASN A 96 5.18 -10.24 22.85
C ASN A 96 6.65 -10.39 22.39
N GLN A 97 7.60 -10.08 23.28
CA GLN A 97 9.02 -10.28 23.02
C GLN A 97 9.44 -11.66 23.54
N ILE A 98 10.39 -12.30 22.84
CA ILE A 98 10.98 -13.56 23.28
C ILE A 98 11.99 -13.24 24.38
N CYS A 99 11.75 -13.75 25.58
CA CYS A 99 12.69 -13.59 26.67
C CYS A 99 13.96 -14.40 26.39
N TRP A 100 15.14 -13.81 26.58
CA TRP A 100 16.39 -14.54 26.32
C TRP A 100 16.74 -15.59 27.38
N LEU A 101 16.14 -15.52 28.58
CA LEU A 101 16.32 -16.53 29.63
C LEU A 101 15.38 -17.72 29.48
N CYS A 102 14.07 -17.48 29.32
CA CYS A 102 13.07 -18.54 29.30
C CYS A 102 12.55 -18.90 27.90
N GLU A 103 12.98 -18.18 26.85
CA GLU A 103 12.57 -18.37 25.45
C GLU A 103 11.06 -18.22 25.17
N GLU A 104 10.27 -17.83 26.17
CA GLU A 104 8.84 -17.58 26.02
C GLU A 104 8.52 -16.16 25.53
N ARG A 105 7.39 -16.02 24.83
CA ARG A 105 6.85 -14.72 24.44
C ARG A 105 6.13 -14.07 25.62
N ARG A 106 6.70 -12.99 26.15
CA ARG A 106 6.16 -12.26 27.31
C ARG A 106 6.20 -10.74 27.11
N THR A 107 5.76 -10.00 28.12
CA THR A 107 6.07 -8.57 28.24
C THR A 107 7.43 -8.44 28.88
N CYS A 108 8.41 -7.93 28.12
CA CYS A 108 9.81 -7.88 28.52
C CYS A 108 10.35 -6.45 28.54
N THR A 109 11.39 -6.21 29.34
CA THR A 109 12.20 -4.99 29.32
C THR A 109 13.49 -5.26 28.55
N SER A 110 13.98 -4.28 27.78
CA SER A 110 15.25 -4.34 27.07
C SER A 110 16.39 -3.98 28.04
N THR A 111 17.17 -4.98 28.42
CA THR A 111 18.35 -4.85 29.29
C THR A 111 19.58 -5.21 28.47
N GLY A 112 20.53 -4.28 28.28
CA GLY A 112 21.80 -4.57 27.58
C GLY A 112 21.66 -5.12 26.14
N GLY A 113 20.58 -4.76 25.43
CA GLY A 113 20.31 -5.26 24.07
C GLY A 113 19.59 -6.61 24.01
N ARG A 114 19.18 -7.17 25.16
CA ARG A 114 18.39 -8.42 25.25
C ARG A 114 17.04 -8.15 25.93
N TRP A 115 16.06 -9.03 25.68
CA TRP A 115 14.73 -8.91 26.27
C TRP A 115 14.57 -9.82 27.48
N GLU A 116 14.26 -9.24 28.65
CA GLU A 116 14.05 -9.98 29.90
C GLU A 116 12.64 -9.79 30.41
N CYS A 117 11.92 -10.87 30.71
CA CYS A 117 10.61 -10.79 31.32
C CYS A 117 10.73 -10.39 32.81
N ALA A 118 9.63 -9.92 33.41
CA ALA A 118 9.66 -9.49 34.81
C ALA A 118 10.07 -10.62 35.78
N ASP A 119 9.69 -11.87 35.48
CA ASP A 119 10.04 -13.02 36.32
C ASP A 119 11.55 -13.32 36.25
N CYS A 120 12.12 -13.29 35.04
CA CYS A 120 13.53 -13.54 34.81
C CYS A 120 14.45 -12.40 35.31
N GLN A 121 13.97 -11.16 35.37
CA GLN A 121 14.71 -10.03 35.97
C GLN A 121 14.90 -10.17 37.48
N ASN A 122 14.02 -10.91 38.16
CA ASN A 122 14.07 -11.11 39.61
C ASN A 122 14.90 -12.33 40.03
N LEU A 123 15.53 -13.05 39.08
CA LEU A 123 16.37 -14.19 39.40
C LEU A 123 17.71 -13.72 39.98
N PRO A 124 18.24 -14.38 41.02
CA PRO A 124 19.57 -14.09 41.53
C PRO A 124 20.63 -14.38 40.47
N SER A 125 21.63 -13.49 40.36
CA SER A 125 22.77 -13.60 39.43
C SER A 125 23.74 -14.71 39.79
#